data_AF-A0A4R6I590-F1
#
_entry.id   AF-A0A4R6I590-F1
#
_cell.length_a   1.000
_cell.length_b   1.000
_cell.length_c   1.000
_cell.angle_alpha   90.00
_cell.angle_beta   90.00
_cell.angle_gamma   90.00
#
_symmetry.space_group_name_H-M   'P 1'
#
loop_
_entity.id
_entity.type
_entity.pdbx_description
1 polymer ?
#
loop_
_entity_poly.entity_id
_entity_poly.type
_entity_poly.pdbx_seq_one_letter_code
_entity_poly.pdbx_strand_id
1 'polypeptide(L)'
;MSADALSLLMGLVLAHLVGDFLLQPRTWVEERYRLRHRSPRLFQHAGLHGLLAGGVLLMASAATPRGLAAVLLGALTVAASHWLIDLAKARLPAGELRWFLLDQASHLLVLLGLWLAWLGSLAPLRELAAWLASPTVLGMAAAYLLVTRPLSIAIALVMQRWSEQLEETGTLASAGARIGVLERLLVLTLVLLDQLTAVGFLLAAKSVLRFGDLRDSRDRKLTEYVLLGTLLSVSTTLVLGMLVRLLLLEG
;
A
#
# COMPACT_ATOMS: atom_id res chain seq x y z
N MET A 1 -2.82 17.58 -14.77
CA MET A 1 -1.44 17.72 -14.23
C MET A 1 -0.36 17.62 -15.32
N SER A 2 0.67 18.48 -15.33
CA SER A 2 1.81 18.39 -16.28
C SER A 2 2.83 17.31 -15.87
N ALA A 3 3.58 16.78 -16.85
CA ALA A 3 4.61 15.76 -16.60
C ALA A 3 5.71 16.27 -15.66
N ASP A 4 6.09 17.54 -15.77
CA ASP A 4 7.12 18.17 -14.93
C ASP A 4 6.66 18.28 -13.47
N ALA A 5 5.38 18.59 -13.25
CA ALA A 5 4.80 18.67 -11.91
C ALA A 5 4.88 17.30 -11.21
N LEU A 6 4.50 16.23 -11.91
CA LEU A 6 4.59 14.89 -11.34
C LEU A 6 6.04 14.46 -11.10
N SER A 7 6.94 14.79 -12.04
CA SER A 7 8.37 14.47 -11.95
C SER A 7 9.02 15.10 -10.72
N LEU A 8 8.64 16.33 -10.36
CA LEU A 8 9.09 16.97 -9.11
C LEU A 8 8.65 16.18 -7.88
N LEU A 9 7.36 15.84 -7.77
CA LEU A 9 6.86 15.08 -6.61
C LEU A 9 7.55 13.71 -6.51
N MET A 10 7.67 13.00 -7.62
CA MET A 10 8.37 11.71 -7.67
C MET A 10 9.85 11.84 -7.31
N GLY A 11 10.52 12.89 -7.78
CA GLY A 11 11.91 13.18 -7.43
C GLY A 11 12.09 13.44 -5.94
N LEU A 12 11.19 14.22 -5.32
CA LEU A 12 11.21 14.48 -3.87
C LEU A 12 10.97 13.20 -3.07
N VAL A 13 10.00 12.36 -3.48
CA VAL A 13 9.75 11.06 -2.84
C VAL A 13 10.96 10.13 -2.99
N LEU A 14 11.58 10.08 -4.16
CA LEU A 14 12.78 9.28 -4.39
C LEU A 14 13.94 9.76 -3.51
N ALA A 15 14.19 11.07 -3.45
CA ALA A 15 15.19 11.67 -2.57
C ALA A 15 14.98 11.27 -1.11
N HIS A 16 13.73 11.32 -0.63
CA HIS A 16 13.36 10.86 0.72
C HIS A 16 13.64 9.37 0.92
N LEU A 17 13.21 8.51 0.00
CA LEU A 17 13.45 7.07 0.09
C LEU A 17 14.95 6.73 0.10
N VAL A 18 15.74 7.40 -0.73
CA VAL A 18 17.20 7.26 -0.76
C VAL A 18 17.80 7.71 0.58
N GLY A 19 17.37 8.85 1.11
CA GLY A 19 17.83 9.38 2.39
C GLY A 19 17.55 8.44 3.57
N ASP A 20 16.30 8.00 3.72
CA ASP A 20 15.86 7.19 4.87
C ASP A 20 16.29 5.71 4.81
N PHE A 21 16.33 5.09 3.62
CA PHE A 21 16.55 3.65 3.51
C PHE A 21 17.92 3.24 2.98
N LEU A 22 18.56 4.06 2.14
CA LEU A 22 19.86 3.73 1.55
C LEU A 22 21.00 4.42 2.29
N LEU A 23 20.81 5.70 2.64
CA LEU A 23 21.89 6.54 3.15
C LEU A 23 21.88 6.70 4.67
N GLN A 24 20.85 6.24 5.39
CA GLN A 24 20.78 6.26 6.85
C GLN A 24 21.33 4.94 7.45
N PRO A 25 22.52 4.96 8.08
CA PRO A 25 23.06 3.78 8.73
C PRO A 25 22.29 3.45 10.02
N ARG A 26 22.22 2.16 10.39
CA ARG A 26 21.57 1.70 11.64
C ARG A 26 22.13 2.40 12.89
N THR A 27 23.43 2.70 12.91
CA THR A 27 24.10 3.39 14.02
C THR A 27 23.52 4.80 14.26
N TRP A 28 23.05 5.49 13.22
CA TRP A 28 22.41 6.80 13.37
C TRP A 28 21.04 6.66 14.04
N VAL A 29 20.29 5.63 13.65
CA VAL A 29 18.97 5.32 14.22
C VAL A 29 19.09 4.97 15.71
N GLU A 30 20.03 4.10 16.05
CA GLU A 30 20.31 3.70 17.44
C GLU A 30 20.72 4.89 18.30
N GLU A 31 21.62 5.74 17.79
CA GLU A 31 22.06 6.96 18.48
C GLU A 31 20.90 7.96 18.66
N ARG A 32 20.04 8.13 17.65
CA ARG A 32 18.85 8.99 17.73
C ARG A 32 17.92 8.57 18.86
N TYR A 33 17.63 7.28 19.01
CA TYR A 33 16.78 6.79 20.11
C TYR A 33 17.46 6.94 21.48
N ARG A 34 18.78 6.77 21.56
CA ARG A 34 19.55 6.90 22.81
C ARG A 34 19.71 8.36 23.28
N LEU A 35 20.10 9.26 22.38
CA LEU A 35 20.49 10.64 22.70
C LEU A 35 19.41 11.68 22.36
N ARG A 36 18.40 11.32 21.56
CA ARG A 36 17.29 12.20 21.14
C ARG A 36 17.82 13.52 20.55
N HIS A 37 17.40 14.66 21.08
CA HIS A 37 17.82 15.99 20.63
C HIS A 37 19.33 16.24 20.75
N ARG A 38 20.05 15.47 21.57
CA ARG A 38 21.51 15.57 21.73
C ARG A 38 22.28 14.78 20.68
N SER A 39 21.61 14.03 19.80
CA SER A 39 22.30 13.27 18.75
C SER A 39 22.73 14.20 17.60
N PRO A 40 24.03 14.36 17.33
CA PRO A 40 24.49 15.06 16.12
C PRO A 40 24.05 14.34 14.84
N ARG A 41 23.86 13.01 14.87
CA ARG A 41 23.39 12.23 13.71
C ARG A 41 22.02 12.65 13.24
N LEU A 42 21.16 13.12 14.14
CA LEU A 42 19.85 13.66 13.80
C LEU A 42 19.96 14.89 12.89
N PHE A 43 20.91 15.80 13.17
CA PHE A 43 21.15 16.97 12.34
C PHE A 43 21.82 16.61 11.01
N GLN A 44 22.74 15.64 11.02
CA GLN A 44 23.37 15.14 9.78
C GLN A 44 22.34 14.51 8.84
N HIS A 45 21.41 13.72 9.39
CA HIS A 45 20.32 13.11 8.64
C HIS A 45 19.36 14.14 8.05
N ALA A 46 18.94 15.11 8.86
CA ALA A 46 18.12 16.21 8.39
C ALA A 46 18.81 17.04 7.28
N GLY A 47 20.10 17.33 7.46
CA GLY A 47 20.91 18.04 6.47
C GLY A 47 21.04 17.28 5.15
N LEU A 48 21.23 15.95 5.21
CA LEU A 48 21.24 15.09 4.04
C LEU A 48 19.92 15.19 3.26
N HIS A 49 18.78 15.11 3.94
CA HIS A 49 17.46 15.26 3.32
C HIS A 49 17.26 16.63 2.70
N GLY A 50 17.70 17.70 3.37
CA GLY A 50 17.70 19.05 2.81
C GLY A 50 18.54 19.16 1.53
N LEU A 51 19.74 18.56 1.51
CA LEU A 51 20.62 18.57 0.33
C LEU A 51 20.01 17.78 -0.84
N LEU A 52 19.48 16.59 -0.59
CA LEU A 52 18.84 15.77 -1.62
C LEU A 52 17.61 16.46 -2.20
N ALA A 53 16.72 16.98 -1.34
CA ALA A 53 15.54 17.72 -1.78
C ALA A 53 15.92 19.02 -2.51
N GLY A 54 16.93 19.75 -2.02
CA GLY A 54 17.47 20.94 -2.67
C GLY A 54 17.99 20.65 -4.08
N GLY A 55 18.69 19.52 -4.28
CA GLY A 55 19.11 19.06 -5.61
C GLY A 55 17.94 18.82 -6.56
N VAL A 56 16.88 18.17 -6.07
CA VAL A 56 15.64 17.95 -6.86
C VAL A 56 14.96 19.28 -7.20
N LEU A 57 14.86 20.22 -6.25
CA LEU A 57 14.26 21.54 -6.47
C LEU A 57 15.08 22.39 -7.45
N LEU A 58 16.41 22.27 -7.41
CA LEU A 58 17.30 22.93 -8.37
C LEU A 58 17.07 22.40 -9.79
N MET A 59 16.97 21.08 -9.95
CA MET A 59 16.63 20.45 -11.23
C MET A 59 15.26 20.90 -11.74
N ALA A 60 14.25 20.93 -10.87
CA ALA A 60 12.90 21.37 -11.22
C ALA A 60 12.82 22.88 -11.57
N SER A 61 13.77 23.67 -11.09
CA SER A 61 13.87 25.10 -11.43
C SER A 61 14.19 25.34 -12.91
N ALA A 62 14.69 24.34 -13.64
CA ALA A 62 14.87 24.43 -15.09
C ALA A 62 13.53 24.51 -15.84
N ALA A 63 12.50 23.80 -15.35
CA ALA A 63 11.15 23.82 -15.93
C ALA A 63 10.27 24.92 -15.33
N THR A 64 10.38 25.16 -14.02
CA THR A 64 9.59 26.20 -13.31
C THR A 64 10.53 27.07 -12.47
N PRO A 65 11.11 28.14 -13.05
CA PRO A 65 12.03 29.00 -12.34
C PRO A 65 11.36 29.72 -11.16
N ARG A 66 11.84 29.47 -9.94
CA ARG A 66 11.42 30.15 -8.70
C ARG A 66 12.55 30.93 -8.01
N GLY A 67 13.76 30.84 -8.54
CA GLY A 67 14.97 31.47 -8.00
C GLY A 67 15.65 30.67 -6.88
N LEU A 68 16.93 30.96 -6.64
CA LEU A 68 17.76 30.22 -5.67
C LEU A 68 17.22 30.32 -4.24
N ALA A 69 16.66 31.47 -3.86
CA ALA A 69 16.07 31.65 -2.54
C ALA A 69 14.92 30.67 -2.27
N ALA A 70 14.08 30.37 -3.27
CA ALA A 70 12.99 29.40 -3.14
C ALA A 70 13.52 27.97 -2.99
N VAL A 71 14.58 27.62 -3.72
CA VAL A 71 15.27 26.32 -3.60
C VAL A 71 15.84 26.14 -2.18
N LEU A 72 16.56 27.14 -1.68
CA LEU A 72 17.17 27.11 -0.34
C LEU A 72 16.11 27.05 0.76
N LEU A 73 15.02 27.83 0.62
CA LEU A 73 13.90 27.79 1.56
C LEU A 73 13.24 26.42 1.56
N GLY A 74 12.97 25.83 0.38
CA GLY A 74 12.39 24.49 0.28
C GLY A 74 13.28 23.41 0.88
N ALA A 75 14.58 23.44 0.59
CA ALA A 75 15.57 22.53 1.18
C ALA A 75 15.61 22.64 2.71
N LEU A 76 15.59 23.88 3.23
CA LEU A 76 15.54 24.15 4.67
C LEU A 76 14.23 23.66 5.30
N THR A 77 13.09 23.85 4.62
CA THR A 77 11.79 23.34 5.08
C THR A 77 11.84 21.82 5.24
N VAL A 78 12.35 21.09 4.24
CA VAL A 78 12.48 19.62 4.31
C VAL A 78 13.41 19.20 5.44
N ALA A 79 14.60 19.82 5.55
CA ALA A 79 15.54 19.49 6.63
C ALA A 79 14.93 19.73 8.02
N ALA A 80 14.32 20.90 8.23
CA ALA A 80 13.75 21.28 9.50
C ALA A 80 12.56 20.39 9.88
N SER A 81 11.65 20.10 8.95
CA SER A 81 10.54 19.20 9.21
C SER A 81 11.01 17.76 9.46
N HIS A 82 12.01 17.29 8.71
CA HIS A 82 12.53 15.93 8.88
C HIS A 82 13.14 15.78 10.28
N TRP A 83 13.96 16.74 10.70
CA TRP A 83 14.52 16.81 12.07
C TRP A 83 13.41 16.79 13.14
N LEU A 84 12.35 17.58 12.97
CA LEU A 84 11.23 17.64 13.92
C LEU A 84 10.48 16.31 14.01
N ILE A 85 10.16 15.70 12.87
CA ILE A 85 9.43 14.43 12.80
C ILE A 85 10.28 13.31 13.42
N ASP A 86 11.55 13.21 13.06
CA ASP A 86 12.46 12.20 13.61
C ASP A 86 12.68 12.39 15.12
N LEU A 87 12.75 13.64 15.60
CA LEU A 87 12.84 13.94 17.01
C LEU A 87 11.57 13.54 17.78
N ALA A 88 10.39 13.77 17.19
CA ALA A 88 9.11 13.32 17.76
C ALA A 88 9.06 11.79 17.81
N LYS A 89 9.44 11.11 16.73
CA LYS A 89 9.53 9.65 16.65
C LYS A 89 10.50 9.05 17.67
N ALA A 90 11.62 9.72 17.95
CA ALA A 90 12.60 9.28 18.94
C ALA A 90 12.06 9.24 20.39
N ARG A 91 10.88 9.83 20.64
CA ARG A 91 10.17 9.79 21.93
C ARG A 91 9.18 8.63 22.03
N LEU A 92 8.92 7.93 20.92
CA LEU A 92 7.96 6.84 20.82
C LEU A 92 8.67 5.47 20.89
N PRO A 93 7.94 4.38 21.23
CA PRO A 93 8.50 3.03 21.24
C PRO A 93 9.10 2.64 19.87
N ALA A 94 10.34 2.16 19.89
CA ALA A 94 11.02 1.66 18.69
C ALA A 94 10.45 0.29 18.27
N GLY A 95 10.47 -0.01 16.96
CA GLY A 95 10.14 -1.32 16.42
C GLY A 95 8.65 -1.57 16.13
N GLU A 96 7.75 -0.65 16.46
CA GLU A 96 6.33 -0.80 16.16
C GLU A 96 5.96 -0.25 14.78
N LEU A 97 5.28 -1.06 13.97
CA LEU A 97 4.88 -0.71 12.59
C LEU A 97 4.04 0.58 12.53
N ARG A 98 3.13 0.80 13.50
CA ARG A 98 2.27 2.01 13.52
C ARG A 98 3.07 3.31 13.54
N TRP A 99 4.17 3.36 14.30
CA TRP A 99 4.99 4.55 14.42
C TRP A 99 5.91 4.73 13.22
N PHE A 100 6.34 3.62 12.61
CA PHE A 100 7.02 3.66 11.33
C PHE A 100 6.11 4.23 10.22
N LEU A 101 4.86 3.77 10.13
CA LEU A 101 3.91 4.27 9.12
C LEU A 101 3.53 5.73 9.34
N LEU A 102 3.29 6.15 10.59
CA LEU A 102 2.95 7.53 10.90
C LEU A 102 4.10 8.51 10.59
N ASP A 103 5.33 8.08 10.84
CA ASP A 103 6.54 8.81 10.48
C ASP A 103 6.66 9.01 8.97
N GLN A 104 6.57 7.93 8.18
CA GLN A 104 6.62 8.03 6.72
C GLN A 104 5.47 8.86 6.15
N ALA A 105 4.25 8.72 6.70
CA ALA A 105 3.12 9.56 6.32
C ALA A 105 3.38 11.05 6.61
N SER A 106 3.98 11.38 7.75
CA SER A 106 4.31 12.76 8.13
C SER A 106 5.33 13.37 7.16
N HIS A 107 6.38 12.63 6.79
CA HIS A 107 7.37 13.08 5.80
C HIS A 107 6.71 13.29 4.42
N LEU A 108 5.90 12.33 3.96
CA LEU A 108 5.18 12.46 2.67
C LEU A 108 4.23 13.67 2.65
N LEU A 109 3.57 14.00 3.77
CA LEU A 109 2.72 15.19 3.86
C LEU A 109 3.51 16.49 3.72
N VAL A 110 4.71 16.57 4.29
CA VAL A 110 5.61 17.73 4.08
C VAL A 110 5.97 17.84 2.60
N LEU A 111 6.40 16.74 1.97
CA LEU A 111 6.79 16.75 0.56
C LEU A 111 5.61 17.14 -0.36
N LEU A 112 4.40 16.64 -0.06
CA LEU A 112 3.18 17.02 -0.77
C LEU A 112 2.88 18.51 -0.61
N GLY A 113 3.00 19.04 0.62
CA GLY A 113 2.82 20.46 0.91
C GLY A 113 3.83 21.35 0.18
N LEU A 114 5.12 20.97 0.20
CA LEU A 114 6.18 21.64 -0.53
C LEU A 114 5.93 21.60 -2.05
N TRP A 115 5.51 20.45 -2.57
CA TRP A 115 5.17 20.30 -3.99
C TRP A 115 4.02 21.22 -4.40
N LEU A 116 2.92 21.25 -3.65
CA LEU A 116 1.79 22.15 -3.92
C LEU A 116 2.18 23.63 -3.82
N ALA A 117 3.01 23.99 -2.83
CA ALA A 117 3.54 25.34 -2.69
C ALA A 117 4.47 25.73 -3.86
N TRP A 118 5.29 24.78 -4.33
CA TRP A 118 6.15 24.95 -5.49
C TRP A 118 5.35 25.11 -6.78
N LEU A 119 4.23 24.41 -6.94
CA LEU A 119 3.31 24.62 -8.06
C LEU A 119 2.54 25.94 -7.94
N GLY A 120 2.29 26.41 -6.71
CA GLY A 120 1.45 27.57 -6.44
C GLY A 120 -0.02 27.34 -6.78
N SER A 121 -0.46 26.08 -6.77
CA SER A 121 -1.82 25.71 -7.17
C SER A 121 -2.32 24.48 -6.41
N LEU A 122 -3.60 24.52 -6.02
CA LEU A 122 -4.33 23.38 -5.45
C LEU A 122 -5.08 22.57 -6.50
N ALA A 123 -4.90 22.88 -7.79
CA ALA A 123 -5.54 22.14 -8.89
C ALA A 123 -5.30 20.62 -8.81
N PRO A 124 -4.10 20.11 -8.48
CA PRO A 124 -3.90 18.66 -8.36
C PRO A 124 -4.76 18.00 -7.28
N LEU A 125 -5.03 18.68 -6.16
CA LEU A 125 -5.94 18.14 -5.13
C LEU A 125 -7.38 18.09 -5.60
N ARG A 126 -7.81 19.08 -6.40
CA ARG A 126 -9.14 19.09 -7.01
C ARG A 126 -9.27 18.00 -8.08
N GLU A 127 -8.24 17.80 -8.91
CA GLU A 127 -8.17 16.70 -9.88
C GLU A 127 -8.24 15.35 -9.17
N LEU A 128 -7.50 15.16 -8.07
CA LEU A 128 -7.56 13.96 -7.25
C LEU A 128 -8.95 13.74 -6.66
N ALA A 129 -9.57 14.77 -6.08
CA ALA A 129 -10.91 14.67 -5.52
C ALA A 129 -11.96 14.31 -6.58
N ALA A 130 -11.88 14.92 -7.77
CA ALA A 130 -12.75 14.58 -8.90
C ALA A 130 -12.54 13.15 -9.39
N TRP A 131 -11.29 12.70 -9.48
CA TRP A 131 -10.96 11.33 -9.84
C TRP A 131 -11.48 10.31 -8.80
N LEU A 132 -11.28 10.58 -7.51
CA LEU A 132 -11.81 9.74 -6.42
C LEU A 132 -13.34 9.63 -6.43
N ALA A 133 -14.03 10.69 -6.85
CA ALA A 133 -15.48 10.73 -6.98
C ALA A 133 -16.00 10.16 -8.31
N SER A 134 -15.12 9.73 -9.22
CA SER A 134 -15.55 9.19 -10.51
C SER A 134 -16.28 7.85 -10.36
N PRO A 135 -17.30 7.56 -11.18
CA PRO A 135 -18.01 6.29 -11.14
C PRO A 135 -17.09 5.07 -11.28
N THR A 136 -16.05 5.18 -12.10
CA THR A 136 -15.06 4.12 -12.29
C THR A 136 -14.29 3.83 -11.00
N VAL A 137 -13.76 4.86 -10.32
CA VAL A 137 -13.00 4.67 -9.08
C VAL A 137 -13.90 4.19 -7.94
N LEU A 138 -15.09 4.77 -7.80
CA LEU A 138 -16.06 4.34 -6.80
C LEU A 138 -16.54 2.91 -7.04
N GLY A 139 -16.80 2.54 -8.29
CA GLY A 139 -17.20 1.18 -8.66
C GLY A 139 -16.09 0.15 -8.43
N MET A 140 -14.84 0.50 -8.76
CA MET A 140 -13.67 -0.32 -8.40
C MET A 140 -13.55 -0.48 -6.88
N ALA A 141 -13.64 0.62 -6.12
CA ALA A 141 -13.57 0.58 -4.66
C ALA A 141 -14.69 -0.29 -4.06
N ALA A 142 -15.92 -0.18 -4.59
CA ALA A 142 -17.03 -1.02 -4.18
C ALA A 142 -16.79 -2.51 -4.48
N ALA A 143 -16.22 -2.85 -5.65
CA ALA A 143 -15.87 -4.22 -6.01
C ALA A 143 -14.81 -4.80 -5.07
N TYR A 144 -13.74 -4.04 -4.80
CA TYR A 144 -12.71 -4.44 -3.82
C TYR A 144 -13.29 -4.60 -2.42
N LEU A 145 -14.19 -3.72 -1.99
CA LEU A 145 -14.87 -3.85 -0.71
C LEU A 145 -15.74 -5.12 -0.65
N LEU A 146 -16.54 -5.39 -1.68
CA LEU A 146 -17.43 -6.55 -1.77
C LEU A 146 -16.67 -7.87 -1.60
N VAL A 147 -15.51 -8.02 -2.24
CA VAL A 147 -14.71 -9.26 -2.16
C VAL A 147 -14.05 -9.47 -0.80
N THR A 148 -14.06 -8.50 0.11
CA THR A 148 -13.51 -8.68 1.47
C THR A 148 -14.50 -9.41 2.39
N ARG A 149 -15.02 -8.72 3.41
CA ARG A 149 -15.94 -9.27 4.41
C ARG A 149 -17.30 -9.65 3.83
N PRO A 150 -17.96 -8.86 2.96
CA PRO A 150 -19.29 -9.20 2.44
C PRO A 150 -19.30 -10.56 1.73
N LEU A 151 -18.37 -10.79 0.80
CA LEU A 151 -18.28 -12.05 0.09
C LEU A 151 -17.80 -13.21 1.00
N SER A 152 -16.92 -12.96 1.98
CA SER A 152 -16.59 -13.97 3.00
C SER A 152 -17.83 -14.44 3.76
N ILE A 153 -18.72 -13.53 4.15
CA ILE A 153 -19.96 -13.87 4.86
C ILE A 153 -20.89 -14.68 3.95
N ALA A 154 -21.08 -14.25 2.70
CA ALA A 154 -21.90 -14.98 1.74
C ALA A 154 -21.39 -16.41 1.50
N ILE A 155 -20.08 -16.58 1.30
CA ILE A 155 -19.45 -17.91 1.15
C ILE A 155 -19.65 -18.75 2.41
N ALA A 156 -19.47 -18.17 3.60
CA ALA A 156 -19.65 -18.90 4.85
C ALA A 156 -21.08 -19.40 5.04
N LEU A 157 -22.08 -18.58 4.68
CA LEU A 157 -23.50 -18.98 4.70
C LEU A 157 -23.79 -20.13 3.73
N VAL A 158 -23.24 -20.07 2.52
CA VAL A 158 -23.38 -21.17 1.54
C VAL A 158 -22.70 -22.44 2.04
N MET A 159 -21.54 -22.31 2.68
CA MET A 159 -20.72 -23.44 3.14
C MET A 159 -21.14 -24.03 4.49
N GLN A 160 -22.11 -23.44 5.18
CA GLN A 160 -22.53 -23.85 6.53
C GLN A 160 -22.86 -25.35 6.61
N ARG A 161 -23.59 -25.89 5.62
CA ARG A 161 -23.97 -27.32 5.57
C ARG A 161 -22.77 -28.29 5.52
N TRP A 162 -21.65 -27.85 4.95
CA TRP A 162 -20.42 -28.63 4.87
C TRP A 162 -19.52 -28.39 6.09
N SER A 163 -19.64 -27.22 6.74
CA SER A 163 -18.90 -26.91 7.96
C SER A 163 -19.43 -27.66 9.19
N GLU A 164 -20.73 -27.94 9.26
CA GLU A 164 -21.35 -28.72 10.35
C GLU A 164 -20.84 -30.17 10.45
N GLN A 165 -20.20 -30.67 9.38
CA GLN A 165 -19.63 -32.00 9.30
C GLN A 165 -18.16 -32.07 9.76
N LEU A 166 -17.57 -30.95 10.18
CA LEU A 166 -16.19 -30.81 10.62
C LEU A 166 -16.12 -30.51 12.13
N GLU A 167 -15.41 -31.34 12.91
CA GLU A 167 -15.16 -31.08 14.34
C GLU A 167 -14.17 -29.91 14.57
N GLU A 168 -14.32 -29.21 15.71
CA GLU A 168 -13.72 -27.92 16.11
C GLU A 168 -12.36 -27.53 15.46
N THR A 169 -12.42 -26.57 14.52
CA THR A 169 -11.25 -25.93 13.86
C THR A 169 -11.05 -24.46 14.28
N GLY A 170 -11.16 -24.16 15.59
CA GLY A 170 -11.26 -22.79 16.11
C GLY A 170 -10.14 -21.82 15.69
N THR A 171 -8.89 -22.28 15.59
CA THR A 171 -7.74 -21.40 15.23
C THR A 171 -7.46 -21.37 13.72
N LEU A 172 -7.62 -22.50 13.01
CA LEU A 172 -7.41 -22.64 11.57
C LEU A 172 -8.45 -21.86 10.74
N ALA A 173 -9.69 -21.76 11.22
CA ALA A 173 -10.76 -21.05 10.53
C ALA A 173 -10.44 -19.56 10.32
N SER A 174 -9.78 -18.92 11.29
CA SER A 174 -9.42 -17.51 11.23
C SER A 174 -8.29 -17.21 10.22
N ALA A 175 -7.32 -18.12 10.08
CA ALA A 175 -6.23 -18.00 9.10
C ALA A 175 -6.75 -18.24 7.67
N GLY A 176 -7.60 -19.27 7.49
CA GLY A 176 -8.23 -19.56 6.19
C GLY A 176 -9.09 -18.40 5.67
N ALA A 177 -9.84 -17.72 6.55
CA ALA A 177 -10.62 -16.54 6.17
C ALA A 177 -9.75 -15.38 5.66
N ARG A 178 -8.59 -15.13 6.28
CA ARG A 178 -7.64 -14.09 5.83
C ARG A 178 -6.99 -14.44 4.50
N ILE A 179 -6.57 -15.70 4.34
CA ILE A 179 -6.01 -16.20 3.07
C ILE A 179 -7.04 -16.05 1.95
N GLY A 180 -8.29 -16.44 2.20
CA GLY A 180 -9.37 -16.31 1.22
C GLY A 180 -9.62 -14.86 0.78
N VAL A 181 -9.53 -13.89 1.68
CA VAL A 181 -9.61 -12.46 1.29
C VAL A 181 -8.44 -12.07 0.40
N LEU A 182 -7.20 -12.42 0.75
CA LEU A 182 -6.02 -12.11 -0.07
C LEU A 182 -6.10 -12.71 -1.48
N GLU A 183 -6.57 -13.96 -1.59
CA GLU A 183 -6.77 -14.62 -2.87
C GLU A 183 -7.81 -13.89 -3.72
N ARG A 184 -8.96 -13.53 -3.15
CA ARG A 184 -9.98 -12.80 -3.92
C ARG A 184 -9.53 -11.42 -4.34
N LEU A 185 -8.77 -10.71 -3.51
CA LEU A 185 -8.16 -9.44 -3.90
C LEU A 185 -7.22 -9.65 -5.09
N LEU A 186 -6.39 -10.69 -5.07
CA LEU A 186 -5.47 -11.00 -6.16
C LEU A 186 -6.21 -11.43 -7.44
N VAL A 187 -7.21 -12.30 -7.33
CA VAL A 187 -8.05 -12.73 -8.47
C VAL A 187 -8.77 -11.53 -9.09
N LEU A 188 -9.41 -10.69 -8.28
CA LEU A 188 -10.10 -9.49 -8.77
C LEU A 188 -9.12 -8.57 -9.52
N THR A 189 -7.95 -8.30 -8.94
CA THR A 189 -6.90 -7.50 -9.61
C THR A 189 -6.50 -8.10 -10.96
N LEU A 190 -6.25 -9.41 -11.03
CA LEU A 190 -5.85 -10.08 -12.27
C LEU A 190 -6.95 -10.01 -13.34
N VAL A 191 -8.22 -10.14 -12.97
CA VAL A 191 -9.34 -10.00 -13.90
C VAL A 191 -9.44 -8.57 -14.45
N LEU A 192 -9.29 -7.57 -13.58
CA LEU A 192 -9.33 -6.15 -13.97
C LEU A 192 -8.13 -5.77 -14.87
N LEU A 193 -7.01 -6.49 -14.78
CA LEU A 193 -5.81 -6.33 -15.63
C LEU A 193 -5.81 -7.20 -16.89
N ASP A 194 -6.90 -7.90 -17.18
CA ASP A 194 -6.99 -8.87 -18.29
C ASP A 194 -6.01 -10.05 -18.24
N GLN A 195 -5.66 -10.48 -17.04
CA GLN A 195 -4.72 -11.57 -16.80
C GLN A 195 -5.46 -12.84 -16.34
N LEU A 196 -6.46 -13.30 -17.11
CA LEU A 196 -7.21 -14.53 -16.78
C LEU A 196 -6.31 -15.78 -16.71
N THR A 197 -5.25 -15.84 -17.51
CA THR A 197 -4.26 -16.91 -17.47
C THR A 197 -3.53 -16.97 -16.11
N ALA A 198 -3.22 -15.81 -15.52
CA ALA A 198 -2.58 -15.74 -14.21
C ALA A 198 -3.52 -16.22 -13.08
N VAL A 199 -4.84 -16.00 -13.22
CA VAL A 199 -5.83 -16.57 -12.31
C VAL A 199 -5.81 -18.11 -12.38
N GLY A 200 -5.71 -18.67 -13.58
CA GLY A 200 -5.55 -20.11 -13.78
C GLY A 200 -4.29 -20.67 -13.09
N PHE A 201 -3.16 -19.96 -13.19
CA PHE A 201 -1.92 -20.35 -12.52
C PHE A 201 -2.04 -20.31 -10.98
N LEU A 202 -2.69 -19.26 -10.43
CA LEU A 202 -2.95 -19.14 -8.99
C LEU A 202 -3.76 -20.35 -8.47
N LEU A 203 -4.82 -20.71 -9.20
CA LEU A 203 -5.65 -21.87 -8.87
C LEU A 203 -4.85 -23.18 -8.92
N ALA A 204 -4.05 -23.38 -9.98
CA ALA A 204 -3.22 -24.56 -10.14
C ALA A 204 -2.19 -24.69 -9.00
N ALA A 205 -1.50 -23.61 -8.65
CA ALA A 205 -0.53 -23.59 -7.55
C ALA A 205 -1.19 -23.98 -6.21
N LYS A 206 -2.40 -23.45 -5.94
CA LYS A 206 -3.17 -23.81 -4.75
C LYS A 206 -3.61 -25.27 -4.73
N SER A 207 -3.98 -25.83 -5.88
CA SER A 207 -4.33 -27.26 -6.00
C SER A 207 -3.12 -28.16 -5.74
N VAL A 208 -1.95 -27.85 -6.31
CA VAL A 208 -0.71 -28.64 -6.14
C VAL A 208 -0.30 -28.75 -4.67
N LEU A 209 -0.36 -27.66 -3.92
CA LEU A 209 -0.01 -27.65 -2.49
C LEU A 209 -0.95 -28.51 -1.62
N ARG A 210 -2.11 -28.90 -2.16
CA ARG A 210 -3.18 -29.59 -1.42
C ARG A 210 -3.35 -31.06 -1.82
N PHE A 211 -2.70 -31.50 -2.89
CA PHE A 211 -2.71 -32.91 -3.33
C PHE A 211 -2.02 -33.87 -2.34
N GLY A 212 -1.14 -33.36 -1.47
CA GLY A 212 -0.40 -34.15 -0.48
C GLY A 212 -1.25 -34.67 0.69
N ASP A 213 -2.43 -34.09 0.93
CA ASP A 213 -3.24 -34.29 2.15
C ASP A 213 -4.28 -35.43 2.03
N LEU A 214 -4.33 -36.18 0.92
CA LEU A 214 -5.43 -37.10 0.60
C LEU A 214 -5.34 -38.51 1.24
N ARG A 215 -4.63 -38.70 2.36
CA ARG A 215 -4.33 -40.04 2.90
C ARG A 215 -5.34 -40.58 3.92
N ASP A 216 -6.03 -39.73 4.68
CA ASP A 216 -7.00 -40.14 5.71
C ASP A 216 -8.45 -39.64 5.43
N SER A 217 -9.45 -40.38 5.93
CA SER A 217 -10.88 -40.07 5.68
C SER A 217 -11.33 -38.72 6.28
N ARG A 218 -10.68 -38.28 7.36
CA ARG A 218 -10.87 -36.94 7.97
C ARG A 218 -10.30 -35.84 7.07
N ASP A 219 -9.12 -36.07 6.51
CA ASP A 219 -8.45 -35.13 5.61
C ASP A 219 -9.19 -35.00 4.28
N ARG A 220 -9.91 -36.05 3.86
CA ARG A 220 -10.78 -36.02 2.69
C ARG A 220 -11.94 -35.03 2.82
N LYS A 221 -12.69 -35.04 3.92
CA LYS A 221 -13.81 -34.09 4.13
C LYS A 221 -13.32 -32.64 4.23
N LEU A 222 -12.18 -32.42 4.90
CA LEU A 222 -11.54 -31.11 4.97
C LEU A 222 -11.06 -30.66 3.59
N THR A 223 -10.48 -31.56 2.79
CA THR A 223 -10.04 -31.27 1.43
C THR A 223 -11.22 -30.90 0.52
N GLU A 224 -12.32 -31.66 0.59
CA GLU A 224 -13.56 -31.36 -0.16
C GLU A 224 -14.15 -30.00 0.25
N TYR A 225 -14.26 -29.72 1.56
CA TYR A 225 -14.74 -28.43 2.07
C TYR A 225 -13.93 -27.26 1.50
N VAL A 226 -12.60 -27.37 1.49
CA VAL A 226 -11.79 -26.25 1.04
C VAL A 226 -11.69 -26.16 -0.48
N LEU A 227 -11.74 -27.27 -1.21
CA LEU A 227 -11.86 -27.24 -2.67
C LEU A 227 -13.16 -26.54 -3.09
N LEU A 228 -14.30 -26.91 -2.49
CA LEU A 228 -15.59 -26.27 -2.74
C LEU A 228 -15.56 -24.78 -2.39
N GLY A 229 -15.04 -24.43 -1.21
CA GLY A 229 -14.92 -23.04 -0.78
C GLY A 229 -14.03 -22.21 -1.72
N THR A 230 -12.93 -22.78 -2.20
CA THR A 230 -12.02 -22.11 -3.14
C THR A 230 -12.68 -21.90 -4.50
N LEU A 231 -13.33 -22.92 -5.05
CA LEU A 231 -14.03 -22.84 -6.34
C LEU A 231 -15.17 -21.81 -6.29
N LEU A 232 -15.99 -21.83 -5.24
CA LEU A 232 -17.06 -20.85 -5.03
C LEU A 232 -16.49 -19.43 -4.91
N SER A 233 -15.45 -19.26 -4.09
CA SER A 233 -14.78 -17.97 -3.86
C SER A 233 -14.21 -17.38 -5.15
N VAL A 234 -13.50 -18.18 -5.95
CA VAL A 234 -12.88 -17.70 -7.17
C VAL A 234 -13.92 -17.47 -8.26
N SER A 235 -14.91 -18.36 -8.41
CA SER A 235 -15.95 -18.21 -9.43
C SER A 235 -16.79 -16.95 -9.21
N THR A 236 -17.21 -16.68 -7.97
CA THR A 236 -17.95 -15.46 -7.63
C THR A 236 -17.11 -14.20 -7.84
N THR A 237 -15.81 -14.25 -7.51
CA THR A 237 -14.88 -13.14 -7.75
C THR A 237 -14.64 -12.89 -9.23
N LEU A 238 -14.51 -13.95 -10.04
CA LEU A 238 -14.37 -13.87 -11.49
C LEU A 238 -15.60 -13.19 -12.12
N VAL A 239 -16.81 -13.65 -11.76
CA VAL A 239 -18.06 -13.05 -12.26
C VAL A 239 -18.14 -11.57 -11.90
N LEU A 240 -17.89 -11.23 -10.63
CA LEU A 240 -17.89 -9.83 -10.20
C LEU A 240 -16.84 -8.99 -10.96
N GLY A 241 -15.61 -9.48 -11.08
CA GLY A 241 -14.54 -8.77 -11.79
C GLY A 241 -14.85 -8.56 -13.27
N MET A 242 -15.39 -9.57 -13.95
CA MET A 242 -15.81 -9.48 -15.35
C MET A 242 -16.93 -8.44 -15.52
N LEU A 243 -17.92 -8.43 -14.63
CA LEU A 243 -19.00 -7.43 -14.65
C LEU A 243 -18.48 -6.01 -14.46
N VAL A 244 -17.61 -5.81 -13.46
CA VAL A 244 -17.01 -4.50 -13.17
C VAL A 244 -16.20 -4.01 -14.36
N ARG A 245 -15.41 -4.88 -14.99
CA ARG A 245 -14.63 -4.55 -16.18
C ARG A 245 -15.52 -4.19 -17.37
N LEU A 246 -16.51 -5.02 -17.67
CA LEU A 246 -17.44 -4.77 -18.78
C LEU A 246 -18.17 -3.43 -18.62
N LEU A 247 -18.61 -3.11 -17.40
CA LEU A 247 -19.41 -1.92 -17.12
C LEU A 247 -18.60 -0.63 -16.95
N LEU A 248 -17.35 -0.70 -16.48
CA LEU A 248 -16.57 0.48 -16.06
C LEU A 248 -15.26 0.71 -16.83
N LEU A 249 -14.77 -0.29 -17.57
CA LEU A 249 -13.51 -0.23 -18.30
C LEU A 249 -13.68 -0.38 -19.81
N GLU A 250 -14.68 -1.15 -20.24
CA GLU A 250 -14.93 -1.45 -21.66
C GLU A 250 -16.19 -0.75 -22.22
N GLY A 251 -17.01 -0.13 -21.37
CA GLY A 251 -18.17 0.68 -21.74
C GLY A 251 -17.85 2.17 -21.76
#